data_AF-A0A0P9GAU9-F1
#
_entry.id   AF-A0A0P9GAU9-F1
#
_cell.length_a   1.000
_cell.length_b   1.000
_cell.length_c   1.000
_cell.angle_alpha   90.00
_cell.angle_beta   90.00
_cell.angle_gamma   90.00
#
_symmetry.space_group_name_H-M   'P 1'
#
loop_
_entity.id
_entity.type
_entity.pdbx_description
1 polymer ?
#
loop_
_entity_poly.entity_id
_entity_poly.type
_entity_poly.pdbx_seq_one_letter_code
_entity_poly.pdbx_strand_id
1 'polypeptide(L)'
;MATIGTVLFAGLGNLQSPDIPGALMFTGAIMAILGSHEMGHKLLADKHEVEATYPYFIPGLPPIGTFGAVIQQKSLPPNRDALFDIGFTGPIMGFIVTVIVVFIGVQLSVVVPSEEVAEGAWFIPVPLLFLFFTRIFPPSGTGDVIMLNPVAFAAWVGMIVTMTGMFDGGHVARSLVGRKAHQILSYLGIILLLIIWYPMAIVALFFSMYRHPGPLDDISKVTTRRKLAALSLIAIFVLCVPYPPIFPI
;
A
#
# COMPACT_ATOMS: atom_id res chain seq x y z
N MET A 1 13.61 -16.49 -1.96
CA MET A 1 14.61 -16.63 -0.87
C MET A 1 15.30 -15.31 -0.55
N ALA A 2 15.83 -14.57 -1.53
CA ALA A 2 16.52 -13.28 -1.26
C ALA A 2 15.65 -12.25 -0.53
N THR A 3 14.40 -12.06 -0.94
CA THR A 3 13.50 -11.05 -0.35
C THR A 3 13.11 -11.34 1.10
N ILE A 4 12.90 -12.61 1.45
CA ILE A 4 12.66 -13.00 2.84
C ILE A 4 13.89 -12.66 3.69
N GLY A 5 15.10 -12.90 3.17
CA GLY A 5 16.34 -12.55 3.86
C GLY A 5 16.50 -11.04 4.09
N THR A 6 16.21 -10.21 3.09
CA THR A 6 16.34 -8.75 3.20
C THR A 6 15.27 -8.13 4.11
N VAL A 7 14.03 -8.63 4.06
CA VAL A 7 12.93 -8.20 4.94
C VAL A 7 13.18 -8.62 6.39
N LEU A 8 13.66 -9.85 6.62
CA LEU A 8 14.08 -10.29 7.95
C LEU A 8 15.21 -9.41 8.47
N PHE A 9 16.25 -9.17 7.66
CA PHE A 9 17.36 -8.30 8.05
C PHE A 9 16.90 -6.88 8.42
N ALA A 10 15.95 -6.31 7.68
CA ALA A 10 15.37 -5.02 8.00
C ALA A 10 14.56 -5.06 9.32
N GLY A 11 13.83 -6.14 9.58
CA GLY A 11 13.05 -6.32 10.81
C GLY A 11 13.88 -6.63 12.06
N LEU A 12 15.14 -7.10 11.91
CA LEU A 12 16.01 -7.41 13.06
C LEU A 12 16.46 -6.15 13.82
N GLY A 13 16.37 -4.97 13.20
CA GLY A 13 16.72 -3.70 13.84
C GLY A 13 18.18 -3.67 14.30
N ASN A 14 18.40 -3.62 15.61
CA ASN A 14 19.74 -3.56 16.19
C ASN A 14 20.45 -4.92 16.11
N LEU A 15 21.49 -5.02 15.26
CA LEU A 15 22.28 -6.26 15.08
C LEU A 15 23.04 -6.70 16.34
N GLN A 16 23.22 -5.83 17.34
CA GLN A 16 23.82 -6.19 18.63
C GLN A 16 22.81 -6.82 19.60
N SER A 17 21.51 -6.58 19.41
CA SER A 17 20.40 -7.18 20.19
C SER A 17 19.21 -7.48 19.26
N PRO A 18 19.33 -8.51 18.40
CA PRO A 18 18.36 -8.75 17.35
C PRO A 18 17.00 -9.20 17.89
N ASP A 19 15.94 -8.46 17.52
CA ASP A 19 14.55 -8.87 17.79
C ASP A 19 14.07 -9.85 16.70
N ILE A 20 14.45 -11.12 16.86
CA ILE A 20 14.09 -12.19 15.92
C ILE A 20 12.56 -12.38 15.83
N PRO A 21 11.79 -12.43 16.95
CA PRO A 21 10.34 -12.52 16.89
C PRO A 21 9.69 -11.34 16.14
N GLY A 22 10.10 -10.11 16.44
CA GLY A 22 9.60 -8.92 15.75
C GLY A 22 9.90 -8.93 14.25
N ALA A 23 11.12 -9.34 13.88
CA ALA A 23 11.50 -9.48 12.47
C ALA A 23 10.64 -10.49 11.70
N LEU A 24 10.34 -11.63 12.31
CA LEU A 24 9.47 -12.66 11.71
C LEU A 24 8.03 -12.16 11.57
N MET A 25 7.51 -11.50 12.59
CA MET A 25 6.16 -10.92 12.57
C MET A 25 6.02 -9.83 11.50
N PHE A 26 6.99 -8.91 11.41
CA PHE A 26 7.05 -7.89 10.36
C PHE A 26 7.09 -8.53 8.97
N THR A 27 7.99 -9.50 8.77
CA THR A 27 8.15 -10.20 7.49
C THR A 27 6.86 -10.88 7.06
N GLY A 28 6.22 -11.63 7.96
CA GLY A 28 4.94 -12.29 7.69
C GLY A 28 3.86 -11.28 7.32
N ALA A 29 3.74 -10.19 8.08
CA ALA A 29 2.75 -9.15 7.86
C ALA A 29 2.92 -8.44 6.51
N ILE A 30 4.14 -7.97 6.19
CA ILE A 30 4.39 -7.24 4.94
C ILE A 30 4.25 -8.14 3.70
N MET A 31 4.72 -9.40 3.79
CA MET A 31 4.57 -10.37 2.71
C MET A 31 3.10 -10.72 2.47
N ALA A 32 2.28 -10.81 3.52
CA ALA A 32 0.84 -11.03 3.38
C ALA A 32 0.15 -9.85 2.68
N ILE A 33 0.47 -8.61 3.08
CA ILE A 33 -0.12 -7.41 2.46
C ILE A 33 0.27 -7.34 0.98
N LEU A 34 1.56 -7.33 0.67
CA LEU A 34 2.06 -7.22 -0.71
C LEU A 34 1.64 -8.41 -1.57
N GLY A 35 1.73 -9.62 -1.01
CA GLY A 35 1.34 -10.84 -1.70
C GLY A 35 -0.14 -10.86 -2.04
N SER A 36 -1.01 -10.45 -1.11
CA SER A 36 -2.46 -10.37 -1.37
C SER A 36 -2.82 -9.32 -2.42
N HIS A 37 -2.10 -8.20 -2.46
CA HIS A 37 -2.27 -7.16 -3.48
C HIS A 37 -1.99 -7.73 -4.88
N GLU A 38 -0.79 -8.26 -5.10
CA GLU A 38 -0.40 -8.81 -6.39
C GLU A 38 -1.21 -10.06 -6.77
N MET A 39 -1.57 -10.89 -5.79
CA MET A 39 -2.44 -12.03 -6.02
C MET A 39 -3.85 -11.58 -6.45
N GLY A 40 -4.35 -10.47 -5.92
CA GLY A 40 -5.61 -9.87 -6.36
C GLY A 40 -5.60 -9.50 -7.84
N HIS A 41 -4.50 -8.93 -8.33
CA HIS A 41 -4.31 -8.68 -9.76
C HIS A 41 -4.27 -9.98 -10.56
N LYS A 42 -3.48 -10.96 -10.13
CA LYS A 42 -3.32 -12.25 -10.80
C LYS A 42 -4.64 -13.01 -10.94
N LEU A 43 -5.43 -13.10 -9.87
CA LEU A 43 -6.71 -13.80 -9.86
C LEU A 43 -7.72 -13.20 -10.85
N LEU A 44 -7.77 -11.86 -10.98
CA LEU A 44 -8.64 -11.24 -11.97
C LEU A 44 -8.08 -11.30 -13.39
N ALA A 45 -6.75 -11.28 -13.54
CA ALA A 45 -6.13 -11.48 -14.84
C ALA A 45 -6.52 -12.87 -15.39
N ASP A 46 -6.41 -13.91 -14.58
CA ASP A 46 -6.81 -15.28 -14.97
C ASP A 46 -8.30 -15.38 -15.29
N LYS A 47 -9.16 -14.72 -14.49
CA LYS A 47 -10.60 -14.68 -14.75
C LYS A 47 -10.97 -14.02 -16.09
N HIS A 48 -10.19 -13.02 -16.51
CA HIS A 48 -10.37 -12.30 -17.77
C HIS A 48 -9.52 -12.88 -18.91
N GLU A 49 -8.96 -14.08 -18.73
CA GLU A 49 -8.10 -14.75 -19.72
C GLU A 49 -6.88 -13.93 -20.14
N VAL A 50 -6.40 -13.06 -19.23
CA VAL A 50 -5.19 -12.25 -19.41
C VAL A 50 -4.02 -12.98 -18.79
N GLU A 51 -3.09 -13.44 -19.62
CA GLU A 51 -1.84 -14.04 -19.16
C GLU A 51 -1.02 -13.07 -18.29
N ALA A 52 -0.74 -13.48 -17.06
CA ALA A 52 0.14 -12.77 -16.12
C ALA A 52 1.01 -13.75 -15.31
N THR A 53 2.18 -13.32 -14.85
CA THR A 53 3.03 -14.11 -13.95
C THR A 53 2.44 -14.19 -12.54
N TYR A 54 2.93 -15.14 -11.74
CA TYR A 54 2.70 -15.11 -10.30
C TYR A 54 3.45 -13.93 -9.64
N PRO A 55 3.03 -13.50 -8.43
CA PRO A 55 3.70 -12.45 -7.68
C PRO A 55 5.18 -12.74 -7.47
N TYR A 56 6.04 -11.81 -7.89
CA TYR A 56 7.47 -11.86 -7.62
C TYR A 56 7.86 -10.75 -6.66
N PHE A 57 8.33 -11.13 -5.47
CA PHE A 57 8.76 -10.18 -4.43
C PHE A 57 10.18 -9.68 -4.69
N ILE A 58 10.38 -8.37 -4.73
CA ILE A 58 11.66 -7.74 -5.04
C ILE A 58 12.41 -7.46 -3.73
N PRO A 59 13.64 -7.99 -3.55
CA PRO A 59 14.46 -7.69 -2.37
C PRO A 59 14.83 -6.21 -2.36
N GLY A 60 14.81 -5.60 -1.18
CA GLY A 60 15.08 -4.18 -0.99
C GLY A 60 16.10 -3.92 0.10
N LEU A 61 16.39 -2.65 0.31
CA LEU A 61 17.26 -2.20 1.39
C LEU A 61 16.46 -1.88 2.66
N PRO A 62 17.08 -1.93 3.86
CA PRO A 62 16.50 -1.37 5.08
C PRO A 62 16.08 0.10 4.85
N PRO A 63 14.99 0.59 5.48
CA PRO A 63 14.32 0.03 6.66
C PRO A 63 13.16 -0.95 6.38
N ILE A 64 12.72 -1.13 5.13
CA ILE A 64 11.58 -2.02 4.79
C ILE A 64 12.06 -3.42 4.35
N GLY A 65 13.23 -3.49 3.70
CA GLY A 65 13.82 -4.76 3.25
C GLY A 65 13.18 -5.37 2.00
N THR A 66 12.17 -4.71 1.40
CA THR A 66 11.60 -5.07 0.09
C THR A 66 11.23 -3.81 -0.69
N PHE A 67 11.35 -3.87 -2.02
CA PHE A 67 10.83 -2.83 -2.92
C PHE A 67 9.37 -3.06 -3.33
N GLY A 68 8.73 -4.11 -2.79
CA GLY A 68 7.38 -4.50 -3.17
C GLY A 68 7.35 -5.86 -3.85
N ALA A 69 6.18 -6.20 -4.40
CA ALA A 69 6.00 -7.35 -5.27
C ALA A 69 5.38 -6.87 -6.57
N VAL A 70 5.66 -7.57 -7.66
CA VAL A 70 5.13 -7.24 -8.99
C VAL A 70 4.67 -8.48 -9.71
N ILE A 71 3.60 -8.35 -10.49
CA ILE A 71 3.26 -9.27 -11.57
C ILE A 71 3.64 -8.66 -12.93
N GLN A 72 4.00 -9.52 -13.88
CA GLN A 72 4.19 -9.12 -15.26
C GLN A 72 3.01 -9.60 -16.10
N GLN A 73 2.24 -8.65 -16.64
CA GLN A 73 1.18 -8.94 -17.59
C GLN A 73 1.78 -9.19 -18.97
N LYS A 74 1.49 -10.35 -19.58
CA LYS A 74 2.06 -10.81 -20.86
C LYS A 74 1.14 -10.57 -22.05
N SER A 75 -0.17 -10.46 -21.82
CA SER A 75 -1.18 -10.19 -22.84
C SER A 75 -1.96 -8.93 -22.49
N LEU A 76 -2.64 -8.33 -23.47
CA LEU A 76 -3.41 -7.11 -23.25
C LEU A 76 -4.82 -7.44 -22.74
N PRO A 77 -5.40 -6.60 -21.87
CA PRO A 77 -6.77 -6.79 -21.42
C PRO A 77 -7.74 -6.63 -22.61
N PRO A 78 -8.78 -7.48 -22.71
CA PRO A 78 -9.67 -7.49 -23.86
C PRO A 78 -10.47 -6.19 -24.02
N ASN A 79 -10.91 -5.59 -22.92
CA ASN A 79 -11.71 -4.36 -22.93
C ASN A 79 -11.44 -3.52 -21.67
N ARG A 80 -12.04 -2.32 -21.62
CA ARG A 80 -11.89 -1.40 -20.47
C ARG A 80 -12.44 -1.96 -19.16
N ASP A 81 -13.43 -2.84 -19.19
CA ASP A 81 -14.01 -3.45 -17.99
C ASP A 81 -13.04 -4.47 -17.37
N ALA A 82 -12.40 -5.31 -18.19
CA ALA A 82 -11.34 -6.21 -17.74
C ALA A 82 -10.15 -5.44 -17.17
N LEU A 83 -9.75 -4.36 -17.83
CA LEU A 83 -8.68 -3.49 -17.34
C LEU A 83 -9.00 -2.83 -16.00
N PHE A 84 -10.26 -2.39 -15.84
CA PHE A 84 -10.74 -1.86 -14.57
C PHE A 84 -10.70 -2.93 -13.48
N ASP A 85 -11.26 -4.11 -13.74
CA ASP A 85 -11.39 -5.17 -12.73
C ASP A 85 -10.02 -5.66 -12.24
N ILE A 86 -9.07 -5.84 -13.16
CA ILE A 86 -7.68 -6.22 -12.82
C ILE A 86 -7.06 -5.12 -11.96
N GLY A 87 -7.07 -3.85 -12.41
CA GLY A 87 -6.48 -2.74 -11.66
C GLY A 87 -7.18 -2.41 -10.34
N PHE A 88 -8.47 -2.71 -10.21
CA PHE A 88 -9.27 -2.47 -9.02
C PHE A 88 -8.98 -3.48 -7.91
N THR A 89 -8.79 -4.76 -8.27
CA THR A 89 -8.80 -5.82 -7.26
C THR A 89 -7.53 -5.89 -6.42
N GLY A 90 -6.36 -5.58 -6.98
CA GLY A 90 -5.11 -5.58 -6.20
C GLY A 90 -5.17 -4.65 -4.98
N PRO A 91 -5.45 -3.34 -5.16
CA PRO A 91 -5.62 -2.41 -4.05
C PRO A 91 -6.69 -2.83 -3.04
N ILE A 92 -7.80 -3.43 -3.48
CA ILE A 92 -8.87 -3.89 -2.59
C ILE A 92 -8.40 -5.06 -1.73
N MET A 93 -7.78 -6.08 -2.32
CA MET A 93 -7.28 -7.24 -1.58
C MET A 93 -6.16 -6.86 -0.61
N GLY A 94 -5.21 -6.04 -1.08
CA GLY A 94 -4.15 -5.49 -0.24
C GLY A 94 -4.68 -4.64 0.92
N PHE A 95 -5.72 -3.82 0.67
CA PHE A 95 -6.36 -3.03 1.71
C PHE A 95 -7.08 -3.90 2.76
N ILE A 96 -7.82 -4.93 2.34
CA ILE A 96 -8.52 -5.84 3.26
C ILE A 96 -7.52 -6.51 4.21
N VAL A 97 -6.41 -7.02 3.68
CA VAL A 97 -5.35 -7.61 4.52
C VAL A 97 -4.71 -6.55 5.41
N THR A 98 -4.43 -5.37 4.88
CA THR A 98 -3.90 -4.23 5.67
C THR A 98 -4.81 -3.89 6.85
N VAL A 99 -6.12 -3.84 6.68
CA VAL A 99 -7.08 -3.57 7.78
C VAL A 99 -6.94 -4.58 8.91
N ILE A 100 -6.83 -5.87 8.58
CA ILE A 100 -6.64 -6.94 9.57
C ILE A 100 -5.29 -6.76 10.28
N VAL A 101 -4.22 -6.49 9.53
CA VAL A 101 -2.88 -6.32 10.07
C VAL A 101 -2.76 -5.07 10.94
N VAL A 102 -3.41 -3.95 10.57
CA VAL A 102 -3.48 -2.74 11.42
C VAL A 102 -4.14 -3.07 12.74
N PHE A 103 -5.30 -3.73 12.72
CA PHE A 103 -6.00 -4.10 13.95
C PHE A 103 -5.10 -4.93 14.87
N ILE A 104 -4.50 -6.00 14.36
CA ILE A 104 -3.58 -6.86 15.12
C ILE A 104 -2.37 -6.05 15.61
N GLY A 105 -1.75 -5.25 14.75
CA GLY A 105 -0.58 -4.46 15.07
C GLY A 105 -0.83 -3.42 16.16
N VAL A 106 -1.97 -2.74 16.11
CA VAL A 106 -2.40 -1.80 17.16
C VAL A 106 -2.60 -2.53 18.48
N GLN A 107 -3.25 -3.70 18.49
CA GLN A 107 -3.44 -4.47 19.73
C GLN A 107 -2.12 -5.01 20.33
N LEU A 108 -1.09 -5.22 19.50
CA LEU A 108 0.23 -5.63 19.95
C LEU A 108 1.16 -4.45 20.32
N SER A 109 0.73 -3.22 20.05
CA SER A 109 1.48 -2.00 20.38
C SER A 109 1.22 -1.60 21.83
N VAL A 110 2.12 -0.82 22.41
CA VAL A 110 2.03 -0.42 23.82
C VAL A 110 2.07 1.10 23.96
N VAL A 111 1.27 1.63 24.88
CA VAL A 111 1.29 3.05 25.24
C VAL A 111 2.27 3.27 26.39
N VAL A 112 3.20 4.21 26.21
CA VAL A 112 4.22 4.55 27.20
C VAL A 112 4.21 6.06 27.50
N PRO A 113 4.65 6.47 28.70
CA PRO A 113 4.86 7.88 29.02
C PRO A 113 5.94 8.47 28.10
N SER A 114 5.80 9.75 27.74
CA SER A 114 6.76 10.44 26.86
C SER A 114 8.19 10.48 27.42
N GLU A 115 8.34 10.34 28.74
CA GLU A 115 9.63 10.30 29.44
C GLU A 115 10.41 9.00 29.20
N GLU A 116 9.72 7.91 28.85
CA GLU A 116 10.33 6.60 28.54
C GLU A 116 10.75 6.48 27.08
N VAL A 117 10.37 7.45 26.24
CA VAL A 117 10.70 7.48 24.82
C VAL A 117 12.15 7.93 24.65
N ALA A 118 12.95 7.12 23.96
CA ALA A 118 14.36 7.44 23.70
C ALA A 118 14.50 8.79 22.98
N GLU A 119 15.48 9.59 23.40
CA GLU A 119 15.83 10.85 22.74
C GLU A 119 16.18 10.58 21.26
N GLY A 120 15.49 11.26 20.34
CA GLY A 120 15.66 11.07 18.90
C GLY A 120 14.79 9.98 18.28
N ALA A 121 13.77 9.48 19.00
CA ALA A 121 12.77 8.57 18.44
C ALA A 121 12.13 9.15 17.15
N TRP A 122 11.95 8.30 16.16
CA TRP A 122 11.37 8.69 14.87
C TRP A 122 9.84 8.55 14.92
N PHE A 123 9.15 9.70 14.90
CA PHE A 123 7.70 9.77 14.75
C PHE A 123 7.27 9.61 13.29
N ILE A 124 6.24 8.81 13.06
CA ILE A 124 5.70 8.58 11.71
C ILE A 124 4.35 9.27 11.53
N PRO A 125 4.04 9.81 10.33
CA PRO A 125 2.75 10.42 10.09
C PRO A 125 1.66 9.35 10.07
N VAL A 126 0.48 9.66 10.59
CA VAL A 126 -0.53 8.66 10.95
C VAL A 126 -1.67 8.64 9.92
N PRO A 127 -1.92 7.49 9.25
CA PRO A 127 -3.09 7.32 8.39
C PRO A 127 -4.41 7.37 9.17
N LEU A 128 -5.50 7.81 8.53
CA LEU A 128 -6.82 7.86 9.17
C LEU A 128 -7.31 6.49 9.64
N LEU A 129 -7.02 5.43 8.87
CA LEU A 129 -7.35 4.07 9.28
C LEU A 129 -6.65 3.70 10.59
N PHE A 130 -5.38 4.09 10.72
CA PHE A 130 -4.60 3.84 11.92
C PHE A 130 -5.17 4.60 13.12
N LEU A 131 -5.49 5.89 12.94
CA LEU A 131 -6.15 6.73 13.95
C LEU A 131 -7.51 6.17 14.39
N PHE A 132 -8.29 5.63 13.45
CA PHE A 132 -9.55 4.98 13.76
C PHE A 132 -9.35 3.80 14.70
N PHE A 133 -8.41 2.90 14.39
CA PHE A 133 -8.15 1.73 15.23
C PHE A 133 -7.57 2.10 16.59
N THR A 134 -6.62 3.03 16.68
CA THR A 134 -6.06 3.45 17.98
C THR A 134 -7.08 4.17 18.86
N ARG A 135 -8.08 4.83 18.28
CA ARG A 135 -9.14 5.52 19.05
C ARG A 135 -10.26 4.60 19.52
N ILE A 136 -10.66 3.65 18.67
CA ILE A 136 -11.77 2.72 18.99
C ILE A 136 -11.28 1.50 19.77
N PHE A 137 -10.06 1.04 19.48
CA PHE A 137 -9.43 -0.10 20.12
C PHE A 137 -8.03 0.29 20.62
N PRO A 138 -7.96 1.11 21.69
CA PRO A 138 -6.69 1.64 22.16
C PRO A 138 -5.73 0.51 22.60
N PRO A 139 -4.42 0.65 22.30
CA PRO A 139 -3.41 -0.28 22.78
C PRO A 139 -3.34 -0.28 24.32
N SER A 140 -2.84 -1.37 24.89
CA SER A 140 -2.61 -1.47 26.33
C SER A 140 -1.44 -0.59 26.77
N GLY A 141 -1.50 -0.05 27.98
CA GLY A 141 -0.43 0.74 28.58
C GLY A 141 -0.94 2.01 29.24
N THR A 142 -0.01 2.85 29.70
CA THR A 142 -0.30 4.13 30.36
C THR A 142 0.67 5.17 29.87
N GLY A 143 0.16 6.28 29.33
CA GLY A 143 0.97 7.37 28.79
C GLY A 143 0.32 8.01 27.58
N ASP A 144 1.14 8.73 26.81
CA ASP A 144 0.66 9.60 25.71
C ASP A 144 1.29 9.26 24.36
N VAL A 145 2.27 8.34 24.32
CA VAL A 145 2.97 7.93 23.08
C VAL A 145 2.75 6.45 22.82
N ILE A 146 2.47 6.09 21.57
CA ILE A 146 2.25 4.68 21.16
C ILE A 146 3.54 4.12 20.56
N MET A 147 4.19 3.21 21.28
CA MET A 147 5.29 2.42 20.72
C MET A 147 4.74 1.34 19.79
N LEU A 148 5.02 1.48 18.50
CA LEU A 148 4.51 0.60 17.46
C LEU A 148 5.17 -0.77 17.51
N ASN A 149 4.33 -1.80 17.50
CA ASN A 149 4.78 -3.16 17.22
C ASN A 149 5.25 -3.29 15.75
N PRO A 150 6.22 -4.17 15.44
CA PRO A 150 6.65 -4.40 14.05
C PRO A 150 5.49 -4.77 13.11
N VAL A 151 4.45 -5.47 13.57
CA VAL A 151 3.24 -5.74 12.78
C VAL A 151 2.49 -4.45 12.41
N ALA A 152 2.39 -3.51 13.36
CA ALA A 152 1.73 -2.23 13.14
C ALA A 152 2.52 -1.37 12.14
N PHE A 153 3.85 -1.39 12.24
CA PHE A 153 4.74 -0.75 11.28
C PHE A 153 4.60 -1.36 9.87
N ALA A 154 4.53 -2.70 9.75
CA ALA A 154 4.26 -3.35 8.47
C ALA A 154 2.92 -2.90 7.86
N ALA A 155 1.89 -2.72 8.69
CA ALA A 155 0.60 -2.22 8.26
C ALA A 155 0.68 -0.77 7.73
N TRP A 156 1.45 0.08 8.42
CA TRP A 156 1.73 1.44 7.97
C TRP A 156 2.43 1.47 6.61
N VAL A 157 3.47 0.66 6.43
CA VAL A 157 4.14 0.49 5.13
C VAL A 157 3.15 -0.04 4.08
N GLY A 158 2.32 -1.00 4.44
CA GLY A 158 1.28 -1.56 3.57
C GLY A 158 0.27 -0.53 3.06
N MET A 159 -0.11 0.44 3.90
CA MET A 159 -0.97 1.55 3.48
C MET A 159 -0.28 2.46 2.45
N ILE A 160 1.00 2.76 2.64
CA ILE A 160 1.81 3.51 1.67
C ILE A 160 1.87 2.75 0.35
N VAL A 161 2.17 1.46 0.40
CA VAL A 161 2.26 0.64 -0.82
C VAL A 161 0.90 0.50 -1.49
N THR A 162 -0.20 0.42 -0.74
CA THR A 162 -1.55 0.43 -1.31
C THR A 162 -1.79 1.74 -2.05
N MET A 163 -1.40 2.88 -1.47
CA MET A 163 -1.52 4.19 -2.13
C MET A 163 -0.65 4.27 -3.38
N THR A 164 0.62 3.84 -3.34
CA THR A 164 1.47 3.81 -4.55
C THR A 164 0.93 2.84 -5.59
N GLY A 165 0.42 1.67 -5.15
CA GLY A 165 -0.17 0.63 -5.98
C GLY A 165 -1.43 1.11 -6.73
N MET A 166 -2.20 2.01 -6.12
CA MET A 166 -3.28 2.70 -6.83
C MET A 166 -2.79 3.58 -7.99
N PHE A 167 -1.53 4.03 -7.95
CA PHE A 167 -0.85 4.70 -9.06
C PHE A 167 -0.12 3.72 -9.99
N ASP A 168 0.14 2.49 -9.57
CA ASP A 168 0.96 1.46 -10.24
C ASP A 168 0.28 0.80 -11.46
N GLY A 169 -0.40 1.63 -12.22
CA GLY A 169 -0.86 1.23 -13.53
C GLY A 169 -1.78 2.25 -14.17
N GLY A 170 -2.29 3.20 -13.37
CA GLY A 170 -3.31 4.12 -13.83
C GLY A 170 -4.48 3.40 -14.48
N HIS A 171 -4.63 2.07 -14.34
CA HIS A 171 -5.48 1.23 -15.16
C HIS A 171 -6.95 1.56 -14.91
N VAL A 172 -7.28 1.79 -13.65
CA VAL A 172 -8.60 2.27 -13.23
C VAL A 172 -8.84 3.69 -13.73
N ALA A 173 -7.91 4.62 -13.54
CA ALA A 173 -8.07 5.99 -14.05
C ALA A 173 -8.17 6.03 -15.60
N ARG A 174 -7.30 5.28 -16.29
CA ARG A 174 -7.18 5.18 -17.75
C ARG A 174 -8.38 4.50 -18.39
N SER A 175 -8.97 3.51 -17.73
CA SER A 175 -10.22 2.87 -18.18
C SER A 175 -11.42 3.82 -18.02
N LEU A 176 -11.46 4.61 -16.93
CA LEU A 176 -12.58 5.53 -16.66
C LEU A 176 -12.60 6.77 -17.56
N VAL A 177 -11.46 7.45 -17.75
CA VAL A 177 -11.42 8.79 -18.36
C VAL A 177 -10.72 8.87 -19.73
N GLY A 178 -10.10 7.78 -20.20
CA GLY A 178 -9.38 7.77 -21.47
C GLY A 178 -7.98 8.41 -21.38
N ARG A 179 -7.21 8.36 -22.48
CA ARG A 179 -5.76 8.65 -22.49
C ARG A 179 -5.38 10.08 -22.05
N LYS A 180 -6.05 11.09 -22.62
CA LYS A 180 -5.70 12.51 -22.40
C LYS A 180 -6.10 12.97 -20.99
N ALA A 181 -7.30 12.63 -20.55
CA ALA A 181 -7.77 12.99 -19.22
C ALA A 181 -6.99 12.26 -18.12
N HIS A 182 -6.57 11.00 -18.35
CA HIS A 182 -5.70 10.29 -17.41
C HIS A 182 -4.39 11.04 -17.18
N GLN A 183 -3.72 11.54 -18.22
CA GLN A 183 -2.49 12.31 -18.05
C GLN A 183 -2.71 13.56 -17.19
N ILE A 184 -3.79 14.31 -17.45
CA ILE A 184 -4.12 15.51 -16.67
C ILE A 184 -4.41 15.16 -15.21
N LEU A 185 -5.22 14.12 -14.96
CA LEU A 185 -5.55 13.64 -13.61
C LEU A 185 -4.32 13.14 -12.85
N SER A 186 -3.39 12.44 -13.51
CA SER A 186 -2.14 12.00 -12.90
C SER A 186 -1.27 13.20 -12.50
N TYR A 187 -1.13 14.21 -13.36
CA TYR A 187 -0.39 15.42 -13.00
C TYR A 187 -1.03 16.20 -11.85
N LEU A 188 -2.36 16.36 -11.86
CA LEU A 188 -3.08 17.01 -10.76
C LEU A 188 -2.94 16.22 -9.44
N GLY A 189 -2.99 14.89 -9.50
CA GLY A 189 -2.76 14.01 -8.35
C GLY A 189 -1.35 14.14 -7.78
N ILE A 190 -0.33 14.21 -8.64
CA ILE A 190 1.06 14.43 -8.21
C ILE A 190 1.22 15.81 -7.55
N ILE A 191 0.62 16.86 -8.10
CA ILE A 191 0.66 18.22 -7.51
C ILE A 191 0.00 18.22 -6.12
N LEU A 192 -1.17 17.58 -5.99
CA LEU A 192 -1.87 17.46 -4.71
C LEU A 192 -1.01 16.69 -3.69
N LEU A 193 -0.42 15.57 -4.09
CA LEU A 193 0.51 14.80 -3.25
C LEU A 193 1.75 15.60 -2.88
N LEU A 194 2.24 16.48 -3.75
CA LEU A 194 3.41 17.31 -3.45
C LEU A 194 3.12 18.26 -2.26
N ILE A 195 1.89 18.74 -2.16
CA ILE A 195 1.42 19.62 -1.08
C ILE A 195 1.16 18.83 0.21
N ILE A 196 0.55 17.63 0.11
CA ILE A 196 0.17 16.82 1.28
C ILE A 196 1.39 16.08 1.84
N TRP A 197 2.14 15.39 0.99
CA TRP A 197 3.30 14.57 1.39
C TRP A 197 4.26 14.35 0.20
N TYR A 198 5.23 15.26 0.04
CA TYR A 198 6.15 15.30 -1.10
C TYR A 198 6.93 14.00 -1.39
N PRO A 199 7.33 13.14 -0.42
CA PRO A 199 8.01 11.88 -0.74
C PRO A 199 7.17 10.99 -1.65
N MET A 200 5.84 10.96 -1.45
CA MET A 200 4.94 10.19 -2.30
C MET A 200 4.73 10.80 -3.67
N ALA A 201 4.81 12.12 -3.79
CA ALA A 201 4.75 12.79 -5.09
C ALA A 201 5.93 12.39 -5.98
N ILE A 202 7.13 12.23 -5.40
CA ILE A 202 8.32 11.78 -6.11
C ILE A 202 8.12 10.35 -6.61
N VAL A 203 7.66 9.44 -5.75
CA VAL A 203 7.38 8.05 -6.14
C VAL A 203 6.31 7.99 -7.23
N ALA A 204 5.20 8.70 -7.06
CA ALA A 204 4.12 8.77 -8.06
C ALA A 204 4.60 9.34 -9.41
N LEU A 205 5.52 10.30 -9.40
CA LEU A 205 6.13 10.84 -10.62
C LEU A 205 6.95 9.79 -11.37
N PHE A 206 7.74 8.98 -10.65
CA PHE A 206 8.51 7.88 -11.25
C PHE A 206 7.61 6.86 -11.95
N PHE A 207 6.53 6.42 -11.29
CA PHE A 207 5.56 5.49 -11.89
C PHE A 207 4.78 6.13 -13.05
N SER A 208 4.43 7.42 -12.97
CA SER A 208 3.73 8.14 -14.06
C SER A 208 4.54 8.25 -15.36
N MET A 209 5.86 8.06 -15.32
CA MET A 209 6.69 8.05 -16.54
C MET A 209 6.51 6.78 -17.37
N TYR A 210 6.01 5.67 -16.78
CA TYR A 210 5.74 4.43 -17.49
C TYR A 210 4.40 4.50 -18.24
N ARG A 211 4.44 4.40 -19.57
CA ARG A 211 3.24 4.44 -20.42
C ARG A 211 2.62 3.05 -20.48
N HIS A 212 1.42 2.91 -19.92
CA HIS A 212 0.67 1.66 -20.04
C HIS A 212 0.08 1.47 -21.45
N PRO A 213 0.29 0.29 -22.07
CA PRO A 213 -0.50 -0.11 -23.22
C PRO A 213 -1.95 -0.29 -22.75
N GLY A 214 -2.88 0.38 -23.43
CA GLY A 214 -4.31 0.32 -23.11
C GLY A 214 -4.91 -1.06 -23.39
N PRO A 215 -6.22 -1.21 -23.17
CA PRO A 215 -6.93 -2.44 -23.55
C PRO A 215 -7.02 -2.57 -25.07
N LEU A 216 -7.26 -3.79 -25.56
CA LEU A 216 -7.46 -4.08 -26.98
C LEU A 216 -8.66 -3.31 -27.55
N ASP A 217 -9.78 -3.30 -26.81
CA ASP A 217 -10.90 -2.41 -27.07
C ASP A 217 -10.88 -1.19 -26.13
N ASP A 218 -10.45 -0.06 -26.67
CA ASP A 218 -10.44 1.25 -25.99
C ASP A 218 -11.62 2.15 -26.40
N ILE A 219 -12.61 1.63 -27.13
CA ILE A 219 -13.79 2.38 -27.58
C ILE A 219 -14.96 2.17 -26.62
N SER A 220 -15.13 0.93 -26.13
CA SER A 220 -16.19 0.62 -25.17
C SER A 220 -16.04 1.40 -23.86
N LYS A 221 -17.16 1.87 -23.33
CA LYS A 221 -17.19 2.62 -22.06
C LYS A 221 -17.27 1.65 -20.89
N VAL A 222 -16.62 2.01 -19.79
CA VAL A 222 -16.71 1.27 -18.52
C VAL A 222 -18.14 1.27 -17.99
N THR A 223 -18.59 0.12 -17.50
CA THR A 223 -19.94 -0.07 -16.95
C THR A 223 -20.18 0.84 -15.73
N THR A 224 -21.40 1.40 -15.58
CA THR A 224 -21.75 2.34 -14.48
C THR A 224 -21.45 1.78 -13.08
N ARG A 225 -21.65 0.47 -12.87
CA ARG A 225 -21.33 -0.20 -11.59
C ARG A 225 -19.85 -0.09 -11.23
N ARG A 226 -18.96 -0.22 -12.22
CA ARG A 226 -17.50 -0.08 -12.04
C ARG A 226 -17.09 1.36 -11.78
N LYS A 227 -17.78 2.34 -12.39
CA LYS A 227 -17.61 3.76 -12.04
C LYS A 227 -17.95 4.05 -10.59
N LEU A 228 -19.04 3.46 -10.08
CA LEU A 228 -19.40 3.57 -8.66
C LEU A 228 -18.40 2.84 -7.77
N ALA A 229 -17.91 1.66 -8.17
CA ALA A 229 -16.85 0.95 -7.46
C ALA A 229 -15.55 1.78 -7.37
N ALA A 230 -15.24 2.62 -8.36
CA ALA A 230 -14.08 3.52 -8.28
C ALA A 230 -14.15 4.50 -7.08
N LEU A 231 -15.34 4.80 -6.56
CA LEU A 231 -15.48 5.61 -5.36
C LEU A 231 -14.92 4.92 -4.11
N SER A 232 -14.97 3.58 -4.04
CA SER A 232 -14.38 2.85 -2.92
C SER A 232 -12.86 2.94 -2.93
N LEU A 233 -12.23 3.00 -4.11
CA LEU A 233 -10.80 3.25 -4.24
C LEU A 233 -10.44 4.65 -3.72
N ILE A 234 -11.23 5.68 -4.04
CA ILE A 234 -11.03 7.03 -3.48
C ILE A 234 -11.14 7.00 -1.95
N ALA A 235 -12.13 6.27 -1.40
CA ALA A 235 -12.27 6.11 0.04
C ALA A 235 -11.05 5.42 0.67
N ILE A 236 -10.54 4.34 0.06
CA ILE A 236 -9.32 3.65 0.51
C ILE A 236 -8.12 4.58 0.48
N PHE A 237 -7.96 5.36 -0.59
CA PHE A 237 -6.88 6.34 -0.68
C PHE A 237 -6.93 7.32 0.49
N VAL A 238 -8.09 7.93 0.75
CA VAL A 238 -8.27 8.86 1.87
C VAL A 238 -7.98 8.21 3.22
N LEU A 239 -8.39 6.95 3.43
CA LEU A 239 -8.13 6.21 4.67
C LEU A 239 -6.64 5.91 4.89
N CYS A 240 -5.90 5.67 3.81
CA CYS A 240 -4.48 5.33 3.85
C CYS A 240 -3.56 6.57 3.83
N VAL A 241 -4.06 7.74 3.40
CA VAL A 241 -3.25 8.98 3.37
C VAL A 241 -2.74 9.29 4.78
N PRO A 242 -1.42 9.35 4.99
CA PRO A 242 -0.86 9.77 6.25
C PRO A 242 -1.03 11.29 6.38
N TYR A 243 -1.66 11.72 7.46
CA TYR A 243 -1.76 13.13 7.79
C TYR A 243 -0.53 13.53 8.62
N PRO A 244 0.03 14.74 8.41
CA PRO A 244 1.09 15.24 9.27
C PRO A 244 0.63 15.15 10.73
N PRO A 245 1.52 14.77 11.66
CA PRO A 245 1.15 14.39 13.01
C PRO A 245 0.43 15.55 13.70
N ILE A 246 -0.88 15.40 13.91
CA ILE A 246 -1.66 16.27 14.82
C ILE A 246 -1.40 15.84 16.27
N PHE A 247 -0.94 14.59 16.47
CA PHE A 247 -0.55 13.99 17.75
C PHE A 247 0.79 13.25 17.58
N PRO A 248 1.68 13.23 18.59
CA PRO A 248 2.91 12.44 18.54
C PRO A 248 2.60 10.95 18.67
N ILE A 249 2.78 10.19 17.59
CA ILE A 249 2.83 8.71 17.59
C ILE A 249 4.21 8.28 17.11
#